data_AF-A0A940YNE7-F1
#
_entry.id   AF-A0A940YNE7-F1
#
_cell.length_a   1.000
_cell.length_b   1.000
_cell.length_c   1.000
_cell.angle_alpha   90.00
_cell.angle_beta   90.00
_cell.angle_gamma   90.00
#
_symmetry.space_group_name_H-M   'P 1'
#
loop_
_entity.id
_entity.type
_entity.pdbx_description
1 polymer ?
#
loop_
_entity_poly.entity_id
_entity_poly.type
_entity_poly.pdbx_seq_one_letter_code
_entity_poly.pdbx_strand_id
1 'polypeptide(L)'
;MNTCSTVPTANPSRHGHCRRGVATLALSASALFASPLALAGDSGVALWDQINGLTGWTIASTDRVIVDLQPFSTQAADDLAVPAGRTWRITDVRVLGEFLGRGIGTFAITVWKDRPFHKSTQVAFYDRQFTTSQTGSMTLTLPTPLELPAGRYWISVQSQSFESVWQWSTSKHRHGASARWVNPGDGYQTGCTRPSRVVDCTDVPTPGRDLAFALYGTEQ
;
A
#
# COMPACT_ATOMS: atom_id res chain seq x y z
N MET A 1 -1.17 33.54 15.49
CA MET A 1 -0.87 34.97 15.27
C MET A 1 -1.09 35.26 13.80
N ASN A 2 -2.11 36.06 13.51
CA ASN A 2 -2.60 36.31 12.16
C ASN A 2 -1.78 37.43 11.52
N THR A 3 -1.23 37.20 10.34
CA THR A 3 -0.72 38.27 9.48
C THR A 3 -1.60 38.36 8.23
N CYS A 4 -2.50 39.35 8.24
CA CYS A 4 -3.29 39.75 7.08
C CYS A 4 -2.52 40.91 6.42
N SER A 5 -1.94 40.68 5.24
CA SER A 5 -1.28 41.75 4.48
C SER A 5 -2.30 42.46 3.60
N THR A 6 -2.52 43.74 3.86
CA THR A 6 -3.41 44.63 3.09
C THR A 6 -2.69 45.16 1.85
N VAL A 7 -3.30 45.01 0.67
CA VAL A 7 -3.04 45.87 -0.50
C VAL A 7 -4.36 46.53 -0.91
N PRO A 8 -4.42 47.86 -1.07
CA PRO A 8 -5.65 48.57 -1.37
C PRO A 8 -5.89 48.65 -2.88
N THR A 9 -7.15 48.50 -3.34
CA THR A 9 -7.86 49.49 -4.19
C THR A 9 -9.26 49.00 -4.63
N ALA A 10 -10.21 49.91 -4.45
CA ALA A 10 -11.46 50.18 -5.17
C ALA A 10 -12.16 49.06 -5.98
N ASN A 11 -13.28 48.54 -5.45
CA ASN A 11 -14.63 48.48 -6.09
C ASN A 11 -15.59 47.59 -5.24
N PRO A 12 -16.73 48.08 -4.71
CA PRO A 12 -17.62 47.27 -3.86
C PRO A 12 -18.76 46.66 -4.67
N SER A 13 -18.58 45.44 -5.20
CA SER A 13 -19.68 44.51 -5.54
C SER A 13 -19.16 43.24 -6.20
N ARG A 14 -18.60 42.32 -5.41
CA ARG A 14 -18.54 40.90 -5.78
C ARG A 14 -18.51 40.07 -4.49
N HIS A 15 -19.54 39.25 -4.29
CA HIS A 15 -19.57 38.26 -3.24
C HIS A 15 -18.37 37.33 -3.38
N GLY A 16 -17.42 37.45 -2.44
CA GLY A 16 -16.25 36.59 -2.39
C GLY A 16 -16.65 35.17 -2.02
N HIS A 17 -16.59 34.24 -2.97
CA HIS A 17 -16.59 32.82 -2.66
C HIS A 17 -15.31 32.50 -1.89
N CYS A 18 -15.46 32.23 -0.59
CA CYS A 18 -14.40 31.71 0.25
C CYS A 18 -14.14 30.25 -0.15
N ARG A 19 -13.29 30.02 -1.16
CA ARG A 19 -12.76 28.68 -1.44
C ARG A 19 -11.92 28.25 -0.25
N ARG A 20 -12.43 27.29 0.53
CA ARG A 20 -11.65 26.60 1.57
C ARG A 20 -10.54 25.84 0.87
N GLY A 21 -9.29 26.21 1.15
CA GLY A 21 -8.13 25.48 0.68
C GLY A 21 -8.15 24.06 1.25
N VAL A 22 -8.20 23.06 0.38
CA VAL A 22 -7.92 21.68 0.73
C VAL A 22 -6.41 21.61 0.98
N ALA A 23 -6.01 21.13 2.16
CA ALA A 23 -4.60 20.91 2.46
C ALA A 23 -4.10 19.70 1.65
N THR A 24 -3.53 19.96 0.48
CA THR A 24 -2.91 18.94 -0.36
C THR A 24 -1.55 18.57 0.22
N LEU A 25 -1.43 17.41 0.87
CA LEU A 25 -0.13 16.82 1.16
C LEU A 25 0.38 16.10 -0.09
N ALA A 26 1.21 16.80 -0.86
CA ALA A 26 2.12 16.20 -1.84
C ALA A 26 3.55 16.53 -1.38
N LEU A 27 4.38 15.50 -1.15
CA LEU A 27 5.80 15.71 -0.91
C LEU A 27 6.67 14.84 -1.84
N SER A 28 7.63 15.56 -2.43
CA SER A 28 8.72 15.29 -3.36
C SER A 28 9.13 13.86 -3.73
N ALA A 29 9.35 13.68 -5.04
CA ALA A 29 10.05 12.57 -5.67
C ALA A 29 11.53 12.52 -5.26
N SER A 30 11.94 11.41 -4.65
CA SER A 30 13.35 11.00 -4.58
C SER A 30 13.57 9.87 -5.58
N ALA A 31 14.20 10.18 -6.72
CA ALA A 31 14.65 9.18 -7.67
C ALA A 31 15.99 8.60 -7.20
N LEU A 32 15.95 7.42 -6.58
CA LEU A 32 17.13 6.58 -6.42
C LEU A 32 17.03 5.45 -7.45
N PHE A 33 18.04 5.38 -8.31
CA PHE A 33 18.22 4.28 -9.26
C PHE A 33 18.25 2.95 -8.50
N ALA A 34 17.40 2.01 -8.93
CA ALA A 34 17.34 0.67 -8.37
C ALA A 34 18.58 -0.12 -8.77
N SER A 35 19.53 -0.27 -7.84
CA SER A 35 20.43 -1.43 -7.86
C SER A 35 19.61 -2.68 -7.50
N PRO A 36 19.79 -3.83 -8.17
CA PRO A 36 19.23 -5.09 -7.68
C PRO A 36 20.08 -5.53 -6.48
N LEU A 37 19.85 -4.95 -5.30
CA LEU A 37 20.16 -5.67 -4.08
C LEU A 37 19.16 -6.82 -4.01
N ALA A 38 19.64 -8.03 -4.27
CA ALA A 38 19.11 -9.21 -3.61
C ALA A 38 19.31 -8.96 -2.11
N LEU A 39 18.22 -8.58 -1.42
CA LEU A 39 18.24 -8.45 0.02
C LEU A 39 18.40 -9.87 0.58
N ALA A 40 19.25 -10.03 1.59
CA ALA A 40 19.34 -11.27 2.35
C ALA A 40 17.95 -11.54 2.95
N GLY A 41 17.21 -12.49 2.36
CA GLY A 41 15.81 -12.77 2.69
C GLY A 41 15.02 -13.44 1.56
N ASP A 42 15.40 -13.24 0.30
CA ASP A 42 14.69 -13.87 -0.83
C ASP A 42 15.18 -15.32 -1.01
N SER A 43 14.54 -16.30 -0.34
CA SER A 43 14.86 -17.72 -0.51
C SER A 43 14.05 -18.32 -1.67
N GLY A 44 14.72 -18.94 -2.65
CA GLY A 44 14.05 -19.59 -3.79
C GLY A 44 14.00 -18.75 -5.07
N VAL A 45 13.18 -19.18 -6.03
CA VAL A 45 13.00 -18.51 -7.32
C VAL A 45 11.85 -17.50 -7.24
N ALA A 46 11.92 -16.42 -8.03
CA ALA A 46 10.81 -15.49 -8.16
C ALA A 46 9.65 -16.18 -8.90
N LEU A 47 8.53 -16.40 -8.19
CA LEU A 47 7.29 -16.97 -8.73
C LEU A 47 6.41 -15.87 -9.33
N TRP A 48 6.48 -14.68 -8.75
CA TRP A 48 5.78 -13.48 -9.19
C TRP A 48 6.64 -12.26 -8.90
N ASP A 49 6.74 -11.33 -9.85
CA ASP A 49 7.47 -10.08 -9.67
C ASP A 49 6.79 -8.93 -10.41
N GLN A 50 6.24 -7.98 -9.64
CA GLN A 50 5.65 -6.74 -10.15
C GLN A 50 6.26 -5.50 -9.49
N ILE A 51 7.52 -5.56 -9.07
CA ILE A 51 8.18 -4.41 -8.42
C ILE A 51 8.65 -3.33 -9.41
N ASN A 52 8.58 -3.60 -10.71
CA ASN A 52 9.01 -2.67 -11.74
C ASN A 52 7.97 -1.55 -12.02
N GLY A 53 8.42 -0.50 -12.71
CA GLY A 53 7.55 0.58 -13.18
C GLY A 53 6.91 1.41 -12.07
N LEU A 54 7.62 1.59 -10.95
CA LEU A 54 7.19 2.44 -9.84
C LEU A 54 6.79 3.82 -10.33
N THR A 55 5.72 4.36 -9.76
CA THR A 55 5.22 5.70 -10.08
C THR A 55 5.91 6.81 -9.29
N GLY A 56 6.64 6.44 -8.23
CA GLY A 56 7.12 7.38 -7.22
C GLY A 56 6.05 7.83 -6.23
N TRP A 57 4.84 7.26 -6.30
CA TRP A 57 3.75 7.49 -5.35
C TRP A 57 3.54 6.27 -4.45
N THR A 58 2.96 6.54 -3.29
CA THR A 58 2.69 5.53 -2.28
C THR A 58 1.26 5.62 -1.76
N ILE A 59 0.76 4.53 -1.18
CA ILE A 59 -0.56 4.49 -0.54
C ILE A 59 -0.50 3.77 0.81
N ALA A 60 -1.12 4.35 1.83
CA ALA A 60 -1.06 3.84 3.19
C ALA A 60 -1.69 2.45 3.33
N SER A 61 -1.05 1.58 4.11
CA SER A 61 -1.62 0.30 4.54
C SER A 61 -1.15 0.04 5.97
N THR A 62 -1.84 0.69 6.90
CA THR A 62 -1.49 0.66 8.32
C THR A 62 -2.75 0.49 9.16
N ASP A 63 -2.73 -0.48 10.06
CA ASP A 63 -3.66 -0.54 11.18
C ASP A 63 -3.15 0.34 12.33
N ARG A 64 -3.92 1.37 12.66
CA ARG A 64 -3.65 2.36 13.70
C ARG A 64 -4.23 1.85 15.01
N VAL A 65 -3.37 1.31 15.85
CA VAL A 65 -3.78 0.64 17.11
C VAL A 65 -4.08 1.62 18.26
N ILE A 66 -3.80 2.92 18.07
CA ILE A 66 -4.20 3.98 19.01
C ILE A 66 -5.63 4.41 18.68
N VAL A 67 -6.50 4.41 19.68
CA VAL A 67 -7.95 4.67 19.52
C VAL A 67 -8.27 5.96 18.75
N ASP A 68 -7.62 7.07 19.07
CA ASP A 68 -7.87 8.37 18.42
C ASP A 68 -7.38 8.41 16.96
N LEU A 69 -6.55 7.44 16.56
CA LEU A 69 -5.99 7.32 15.22
C LEU A 69 -6.64 6.19 14.41
N GLN A 70 -7.52 5.39 15.01
CA GLN A 70 -8.27 4.33 14.32
C GLN A 70 -9.05 4.81 13.09
N PRO A 71 -9.60 6.04 13.03
CA PRO A 71 -10.22 6.54 11.81
C PRO A 71 -9.26 6.58 10.60
N PHE A 72 -7.94 6.62 10.85
CA PHE A 72 -6.89 6.60 9.83
C PHE A 72 -6.36 5.18 9.53
N SER A 73 -6.95 4.11 10.08
CA SER A 73 -6.59 2.75 9.71
C SER A 73 -6.92 2.49 8.24
N THR A 74 -5.95 1.95 7.51
CA THR A 74 -5.99 1.76 6.06
C THR A 74 -5.49 0.37 5.70
N GLN A 75 -6.01 -0.18 4.61
CA GLN A 75 -5.53 -1.46 4.09
C GLN A 75 -5.51 -1.43 2.57
N ALA A 76 -4.41 -1.86 1.98
CA ALA A 76 -4.27 -2.04 0.54
C ALA A 76 -4.04 -3.52 0.21
N ALA A 77 -4.62 -3.99 -0.89
CA ALA A 77 -4.42 -5.33 -1.43
C ALA A 77 -4.31 -5.29 -2.95
N ASP A 78 -3.55 -6.22 -3.51
CA ASP A 78 -3.40 -6.36 -4.96
C ASP A 78 -3.46 -7.82 -5.42
N ASP A 79 -3.82 -8.05 -6.68
CA ASP A 79 -4.01 -9.40 -7.20
C ASP A 79 -2.76 -10.05 -7.80
N LEU A 80 -2.77 -11.38 -7.81
CA LEU A 80 -1.82 -12.22 -8.53
C LEU A 80 -2.56 -13.43 -9.13
N ALA A 81 -1.94 -14.04 -10.15
CA ALA A 81 -2.45 -15.24 -10.79
C ALA A 81 -1.41 -16.36 -10.78
N VAL A 82 -1.74 -17.47 -10.11
CA VAL A 82 -0.99 -18.72 -10.23
C VAL A 82 -1.42 -19.40 -11.54
N PRO A 83 -0.51 -19.71 -12.48
CA PRO A 83 -0.89 -20.27 -13.77
C PRO A 83 -1.52 -21.66 -13.67
N ALA A 84 -2.31 -22.03 -14.68
CA ALA A 84 -2.97 -23.32 -14.74
C ALA A 84 -1.96 -24.49 -14.66
N GLY A 85 -2.32 -25.53 -13.92
CA GLY A 85 -1.50 -26.74 -13.77
C GLY A 85 -0.28 -26.58 -12.85
N ARG A 86 -0.12 -25.44 -12.19
CA ARG A 86 0.97 -25.18 -11.25
C ARG A 86 0.47 -25.05 -9.82
N THR A 87 1.32 -25.41 -8.88
CA THR A 87 1.16 -25.05 -7.47
C THR A 87 2.40 -24.29 -7.01
N TRP A 88 2.18 -23.12 -6.42
CA TRP A 88 3.23 -22.31 -5.85
C TRP A 88 3.36 -22.55 -4.37
N ARG A 89 4.58 -22.84 -3.94
CA ARG A 89 4.96 -22.90 -2.53
C ARG A 89 5.79 -21.67 -2.19
N ILE A 90 5.12 -20.65 -1.68
CA ILE A 90 5.70 -19.34 -1.39
C ILE A 90 6.33 -19.36 0.01
N THR A 91 7.57 -18.88 0.11
CA THR A 91 8.32 -18.76 1.37
C THR A 91 8.56 -17.31 1.75
N ASP A 92 8.64 -16.40 0.79
CA ASP A 92 8.98 -15.00 1.05
C ASP A 92 8.10 -14.04 0.25
N VAL A 93 7.70 -12.95 0.91
CA VAL A 93 6.93 -11.85 0.34
C VAL A 93 7.79 -10.60 0.38
N ARG A 94 8.22 -10.12 -0.78
CA ARG A 94 8.94 -8.86 -0.91
C ARG A 94 7.97 -7.74 -1.26
N VAL A 95 8.03 -6.64 -0.52
CA VAL A 95 7.19 -5.47 -0.72
C VAL A 95 8.07 -4.23 -0.84
N LEU A 96 7.74 -3.36 -1.80
CA LEU A 96 8.34 -2.03 -1.86
C LEU A 96 7.38 -1.02 -1.26
N GLY A 97 7.93 -0.14 -0.44
CA GLY A 97 7.17 0.85 0.29
C GLY A 97 8.07 1.76 1.10
N GLU A 98 7.43 2.66 1.84
CA GLU A 98 8.09 3.63 2.69
C GLU A 98 7.36 3.83 4.03
N PHE A 99 8.09 4.32 5.03
CA PHE A 99 7.48 4.79 6.27
C PHE A 99 7.38 6.31 6.29
N LEU A 100 6.19 6.82 6.61
CA LEU A 100 6.03 8.16 7.15
C LEU A 100 6.31 8.09 8.66
N GLY A 101 7.47 8.59 9.08
CA GLY A 101 7.97 8.54 10.46
C GLY A 101 9.09 7.52 10.66
N ARG A 102 9.38 7.16 11.92
CA ARG A 102 10.44 6.18 12.23
C ARG A 102 10.00 4.76 11.85
N GLY A 103 10.79 4.12 10.99
CA GLY A 103 10.45 2.88 10.30
C GLY A 103 10.86 1.59 11.01
N ILE A 104 10.16 1.24 12.09
CA ILE A 104 10.15 -0.14 12.61
C ILE A 104 8.68 -0.51 12.76
N GLY A 105 8.31 -1.71 12.32
CA GLY A 105 6.92 -2.13 12.34
C GLY A 105 6.76 -3.64 12.38
N THR A 106 5.64 -4.07 12.94
CA THR A 106 5.10 -5.42 12.75
C THR A 106 4.08 -5.38 11.62
N PHE A 107 4.01 -6.46 10.84
CA PHE A 107 3.18 -6.54 9.66
C PHE A 107 2.24 -7.74 9.72
N ALA A 108 1.02 -7.53 9.28
CA ALA A 108 0.10 -8.60 8.97
C ALA A 108 0.12 -8.85 7.46
N ILE A 109 0.20 -10.12 7.05
CA ILE A 109 0.03 -10.56 5.67
C ILE A 109 -1.28 -11.32 5.59
N THR A 110 -2.19 -10.91 4.70
CA THR A 110 -3.45 -11.62 4.45
C THR A 110 -3.54 -11.99 2.98
N VAL A 111 -3.94 -13.22 2.69
CA VAL A 111 -4.16 -13.69 1.32
C VAL A 111 -5.59 -14.18 1.17
N TRP A 112 -6.26 -13.71 0.13
CA TRP A 112 -7.63 -14.12 -0.22
C TRP A 112 -7.68 -14.77 -1.60
N LYS A 113 -8.69 -15.62 -1.80
CA LYS A 113 -9.04 -16.15 -3.12
C LYS A 113 -10.05 -15.24 -3.82
N ASP A 114 -9.83 -15.01 -5.12
CA ASP A 114 -10.67 -14.26 -6.07
C ASP A 114 -10.92 -12.77 -5.79
N ARG A 115 -11.09 -12.34 -4.53
CA ARG A 115 -11.38 -10.95 -4.13
C ARG A 115 -10.74 -10.61 -2.76
N PRO A 116 -10.39 -9.34 -2.48
CA PRO A 116 -9.81 -8.94 -1.19
C PRO A 116 -10.89 -8.49 -0.18
N PHE A 117 -10.48 -8.35 1.09
CA PHE A 117 -11.28 -7.80 2.22
C PHE A 117 -12.53 -8.59 2.62
N HIS A 118 -13.37 -7.98 3.49
CA HIS A 118 -14.52 -8.61 4.15
C HIS A 118 -15.41 -9.45 3.23
N LYS A 119 -15.87 -10.59 3.75
CA LYS A 119 -16.68 -11.63 3.07
C LYS A 119 -15.95 -12.42 1.97
N SER A 120 -14.70 -12.10 1.68
CA SER A 120 -13.87 -12.90 0.77
C SER A 120 -13.28 -14.12 1.50
N THR A 121 -12.96 -15.16 0.74
CA THR A 121 -12.33 -16.38 1.28
C THR A 121 -10.87 -16.12 1.59
N GLN A 122 -10.54 -15.93 2.86
CA GLN A 122 -9.16 -15.87 3.34
C GLN A 122 -8.54 -17.26 3.27
N VAL A 123 -7.43 -17.39 2.55
CA VAL A 123 -6.69 -18.65 2.41
C VAL A 123 -5.41 -18.68 3.26
N ALA A 124 -4.91 -17.51 3.68
CA ALA A 124 -3.81 -17.42 4.61
C ALA A 124 -3.85 -16.12 5.41
N PHE A 125 -3.29 -16.19 6.62
CA PHE A 125 -3.06 -15.04 7.48
C PHE A 125 -1.82 -15.26 8.33
N TYR A 126 -0.89 -14.30 8.26
CA TYR A 126 0.33 -14.28 9.03
C TYR A 126 0.35 -13.00 9.84
N ASP A 127 0.17 -13.13 11.15
CA ASP A 127 0.20 -11.99 12.06
C ASP A 127 1.63 -11.65 12.47
N ARG A 128 1.88 -10.39 12.86
CA ARG A 128 3.08 -9.91 13.54
C ARG A 128 4.43 -10.30 12.89
N GLN A 129 4.51 -10.24 11.57
CA GLN A 129 5.77 -10.36 10.83
C GLN A 129 6.65 -9.14 11.15
N PHE A 130 7.78 -9.35 11.83
CA PHE A 130 8.64 -8.25 12.26
C PHE A 130 9.72 -7.95 11.22
N THR A 131 10.01 -6.67 11.00
CA THR A 131 11.17 -6.24 10.21
C THR A 131 11.91 -5.08 10.89
N THR A 132 13.20 -4.98 10.61
CA THR A 132 14.08 -3.87 11.00
C THR A 132 14.33 -2.89 9.85
N SER A 133 13.63 -3.04 8.73
CA SER A 133 13.81 -2.16 7.56
C SER A 133 13.47 -0.71 7.89
N GLN A 134 14.48 0.16 7.84
CA GLN A 134 14.33 1.59 8.09
C GLN A 134 13.76 2.35 6.89
N THR A 135 13.81 1.78 5.69
CA THR A 135 13.28 2.43 4.48
C THR A 135 11.79 2.18 4.30
N GLY A 136 11.29 1.02 4.76
CA GLY A 136 9.93 0.54 4.51
C GLY A 136 9.83 -0.48 3.38
N SER A 137 10.86 -0.63 2.54
CA SER A 137 10.94 -1.75 1.61
C SER A 137 11.56 -2.96 2.31
N MET A 138 10.97 -4.13 2.17
CA MET A 138 11.33 -5.31 2.98
C MET A 138 10.99 -6.63 2.29
N THR A 139 11.68 -7.68 2.71
CA THR A 139 11.27 -9.07 2.49
C THR A 139 10.79 -9.65 3.81
N LEU A 140 9.60 -10.25 3.79
CA LEU A 140 8.97 -10.92 4.93
C LEU A 140 8.99 -12.44 4.65
N THR A 141 9.79 -13.17 5.42
CA THR A 141 9.81 -14.65 5.38
C THR A 141 8.60 -15.20 6.12
N LEU A 142 7.84 -16.04 5.45
CA LEU A 142 6.65 -16.68 6.02
C LEU A 142 7.08 -17.77 7.02
N PRO A 143 6.52 -17.79 8.24
CA PRO A 143 6.87 -18.79 9.25
C PRO A 143 6.45 -20.21 8.83
N THR A 144 5.43 -20.30 7.98
CA THR A 144 5.02 -21.52 7.30
C THR A 144 4.79 -21.22 5.82
N PRO A 145 5.34 -22.03 4.90
CA PRO A 145 5.18 -21.77 3.48
C PRO A 145 3.71 -21.81 3.04
N LEU A 146 3.36 -20.89 2.15
CA LEU A 146 2.01 -20.75 1.61
C LEU A 146 1.88 -21.55 0.31
N GLU A 147 0.98 -22.53 0.31
CA GLU A 147 0.65 -23.31 -0.88
C GLU A 147 -0.53 -22.67 -1.62
N LEU A 148 -0.30 -22.19 -2.84
CA LEU A 148 -1.32 -21.65 -3.74
C LEU A 148 -1.41 -22.50 -5.01
N PRO A 149 -2.46 -23.32 -5.19
CA PRO A 149 -2.72 -23.94 -6.48
C PRO A 149 -3.12 -22.90 -7.53
N ALA A 150 -3.20 -23.32 -8.80
CA ALA A 150 -3.70 -22.50 -9.90
C ALA A 150 -4.97 -21.72 -9.52
N GLY A 151 -4.96 -20.39 -9.75
CA GLY A 151 -6.05 -19.52 -9.35
C GLY A 151 -5.67 -18.04 -9.28
N ARG A 152 -6.66 -17.20 -8.99
CA ARG A 152 -6.45 -15.78 -8.69
C ARG A 152 -6.52 -15.56 -7.19
N TYR A 153 -5.56 -14.80 -6.69
CA TYR A 153 -5.43 -14.46 -5.29
C TYR A 153 -5.22 -12.97 -5.13
N TRP A 154 -5.46 -12.47 -3.93
CA TRP A 154 -5.16 -11.11 -3.52
C TRP A 154 -4.28 -11.16 -2.29
N ILE A 155 -3.24 -10.34 -2.24
CA ILE A 155 -2.34 -10.21 -1.10
C ILE A 155 -2.43 -8.80 -0.51
N SER A 156 -2.53 -8.72 0.81
CA SER A 156 -2.39 -7.49 1.59
C SER A 156 -1.21 -7.66 2.54
N VAL A 157 -0.38 -6.62 2.61
CA VAL A 157 0.58 -6.40 3.68
C VAL A 157 0.19 -5.09 4.35
N GLN A 158 0.06 -5.14 5.66
CA GLN A 158 -0.43 -4.03 6.46
C GLN A 158 0.42 -3.91 7.71
N SER A 159 0.99 -2.74 7.97
CA SER A 159 1.73 -2.51 9.22
C SER A 159 0.75 -2.35 10.38
N GLN A 160 1.07 -2.89 11.54
CA GLN A 160 0.45 -2.53 12.81
C GLN A 160 1.38 -1.50 13.48
N SER A 161 0.92 -0.27 13.66
CA SER A 161 1.80 0.80 14.17
C SER A 161 1.09 1.78 15.09
N PHE A 162 1.85 2.22 16.11
CA PHE A 162 1.45 3.27 17.03
C PHE A 162 1.77 4.67 16.49
N GLU A 163 2.93 4.83 15.83
CA GLU A 163 3.48 6.15 15.51
C GLU A 163 3.69 6.37 14.00
N SER A 164 4.15 5.35 13.29
CA SER A 164 4.46 5.44 11.86
C SER A 164 3.30 5.00 10.98
N VAL A 165 3.28 5.50 9.74
CA VAL A 165 2.39 4.99 8.69
C VAL A 165 3.26 4.36 7.63
N TRP A 166 3.09 3.06 7.41
CA TRP A 166 3.71 2.39 6.29
C TRP A 166 2.84 2.51 5.04
N GLN A 167 3.48 2.73 3.91
CA GLN A 167 2.82 2.94 2.63
C GLN A 167 3.43 2.03 1.56
N TRP A 168 2.57 1.39 0.78
CA TRP A 168 2.97 0.66 -0.41
C TRP A 168 3.46 1.60 -1.49
N SER A 169 4.58 1.28 -2.14
CA SER A 169 4.90 1.87 -3.44
C SER A 169 3.93 1.37 -4.49
N THR A 170 3.48 2.26 -5.37
CA THR A 170 2.56 1.90 -6.47
C THR A 170 3.28 1.78 -7.80
N SER A 171 2.77 0.92 -8.67
CA SER A 171 3.28 0.69 -10.02
C SER A 171 2.33 1.26 -11.07
N LYS A 172 2.90 1.76 -12.18
CA LYS A 172 2.12 2.17 -13.36
C LYS A 172 1.57 0.98 -14.15
N HIS A 173 2.17 -0.19 -13.98
CA HIS A 173 1.71 -1.42 -14.61
C HIS A 173 0.43 -1.91 -13.95
N ARG A 174 -0.34 -2.71 -14.69
CA ARG A 174 -1.55 -3.36 -14.18
C ARG A 174 -1.52 -4.85 -14.52
N HIS A 175 -1.49 -5.68 -13.50
CA HIS A 175 -1.52 -7.13 -13.57
C HIS A 175 -2.89 -7.61 -13.10
N GLY A 176 -3.79 -7.86 -14.05
CA GLY A 176 -5.16 -8.23 -13.71
C GLY A 176 -6.01 -7.02 -13.33
N ALA A 177 -6.57 -7.04 -12.12
CA ALA A 177 -7.39 -5.95 -11.60
C ALA A 177 -6.53 -4.75 -11.21
N SER A 178 -7.15 -3.66 -10.76
CA SER A 178 -6.42 -2.59 -10.09
C SER A 178 -6.41 -2.90 -8.61
N ALA A 179 -5.28 -2.64 -7.95
CA ALA A 179 -5.13 -2.65 -6.52
C ALA A 179 -6.31 -1.96 -5.83
N ARG A 180 -6.67 -2.50 -4.66
CA ARG A 180 -7.80 -2.06 -3.88
C ARG A 180 -7.34 -1.47 -2.57
N TRP A 181 -8.03 -0.43 -2.14
CA TRP A 181 -7.76 0.29 -0.91
C TRP A 181 -9.04 0.57 -0.13
N VAL A 182 -8.91 0.64 1.19
CA VAL A 182 -9.99 1.01 2.10
C VAL A 182 -9.46 1.78 3.31
N ASN A 183 -10.21 2.81 3.72
CA ASN A 183 -10.05 3.53 4.99
C ASN A 183 -11.43 3.56 5.69
N PRO A 184 -11.78 2.52 6.48
CA PRO A 184 -13.15 2.36 6.98
C PRO A 184 -13.67 3.53 7.79
N GLY A 185 -12.81 4.19 8.57
CA GLY A 185 -13.17 5.34 9.40
C GLY A 185 -13.10 6.70 8.71
N ASP A 186 -12.72 6.74 7.43
CA ASP A 186 -12.57 7.95 6.61
C ASP A 186 -11.76 9.09 7.23
N GLY A 187 -10.76 8.78 8.07
CA GLY A 187 -9.89 9.79 8.68
C GLY A 187 -9.18 10.67 7.65
N TYR A 188 -8.92 10.12 6.45
CA TYR A 188 -8.32 10.87 5.33
C TYR A 188 -9.33 11.62 4.46
N GLN A 189 -10.64 11.54 4.75
CA GLN A 189 -11.71 12.24 4.01
C GLN A 189 -11.70 11.97 2.50
N THR A 190 -11.36 10.73 2.13
CA THR A 190 -11.29 10.30 0.72
C THR A 190 -12.64 9.74 0.25
N GLY A 191 -13.54 9.39 1.17
CA GLY A 191 -14.79 8.68 0.87
C GLY A 191 -14.59 7.19 0.58
N CYS A 192 -13.36 6.68 0.51
CA CYS A 192 -13.04 5.27 0.30
C CYS A 192 -13.22 4.42 1.57
N THR A 193 -14.42 4.49 2.16
CA THR A 193 -14.85 3.70 3.33
C THR A 193 -15.19 2.25 3.01
N ARG A 194 -15.25 1.93 1.71
CA ARG A 194 -15.42 0.57 1.19
C ARG A 194 -14.28 0.26 0.22
N PRO A 195 -13.94 -1.03 0.01
CA PRO A 195 -12.93 -1.43 -0.96
C PRO A 195 -13.15 -0.79 -2.33
N SER A 196 -12.26 0.13 -2.67
CA SER A 196 -12.30 0.94 -3.89
C SER A 196 -10.97 0.80 -4.62
N ARG A 197 -10.88 1.20 -5.89
CA ARG A 197 -9.58 1.14 -6.59
C ARG A 197 -8.65 2.19 -5.98
N VAL A 198 -7.37 1.88 -5.86
CA VAL A 198 -6.34 2.83 -5.40
C VAL A 198 -6.46 4.16 -6.15
N VAL A 199 -6.63 4.11 -7.47
CA VAL A 199 -6.73 5.30 -8.33
C VAL A 199 -7.94 6.20 -8.06
N ASP A 200 -8.96 5.71 -7.34
CA ASP A 200 -10.16 6.46 -6.99
C ASP A 200 -10.09 7.06 -5.58
N CYS A 201 -9.05 6.73 -4.81
CA CYS A 201 -8.91 7.08 -3.40
C CYS A 201 -7.84 8.16 -3.14
N THR A 202 -7.40 8.84 -4.20
CA THR A 202 -6.32 9.81 -4.15
C THR A 202 -6.44 10.82 -5.28
N ASP A 203 -6.07 12.07 -5.00
CA ASP A 203 -6.07 13.17 -5.95
C ASP A 203 -4.72 13.34 -6.66
N VAL A 204 -3.78 12.40 -6.48
CA VAL A 204 -2.48 12.50 -7.15
C VAL A 204 -2.63 12.24 -8.66
N PRO A 205 -1.85 12.92 -9.52
CA PRO A 205 -2.02 12.80 -10.98
C PRO A 205 -1.77 11.41 -11.56
N THR A 206 -0.90 10.61 -10.92
CA THR A 206 -0.48 9.29 -11.43
C THR A 206 -0.37 8.25 -10.32
N PRO A 207 -1.48 7.86 -9.66
CA PRO A 207 -1.47 7.11 -8.40
C PRO A 207 -0.93 5.69 -8.46
N GLY A 208 -0.62 5.19 -9.65
CA GLY A 208 -0.33 3.77 -9.88
C GLY A 208 -1.60 2.92 -9.78
N ARG A 209 -1.64 1.85 -10.57
CA ARG A 209 -2.81 0.97 -10.64
C ARG A 209 -2.67 -0.24 -9.70
N ASP A 210 -1.43 -0.62 -9.43
CA ASP A 210 -1.02 -1.81 -8.70
C ASP A 210 -0.04 -1.44 -7.57
N LEU A 211 0.19 -2.38 -6.65
CA LEU A 211 1.17 -2.28 -5.57
C LEU A 211 2.46 -2.99 -5.97
N ALA A 212 3.61 -2.53 -5.50
CA ALA A 212 4.90 -3.13 -5.87
C ALA A 212 5.27 -4.29 -4.92
N PHE A 213 5.12 -5.52 -5.38
CA PHE A 213 5.52 -6.72 -4.64
C PHE A 213 6.10 -7.83 -5.52
N ALA A 214 6.82 -8.76 -4.89
CA ALA A 214 7.27 -10.01 -5.47
C ALA A 214 7.09 -11.17 -4.49
N LEU A 215 6.95 -12.38 -5.01
CA LEU A 215 6.78 -13.61 -4.25
C LEU A 215 7.87 -14.60 -4.65
N TYR A 216 8.52 -15.20 -3.66
CA TYR A 216 9.60 -16.17 -3.86
C TYR A 216 9.26 -17.51 -3.22
N GLY A 217 9.80 -18.57 -3.82
CA GLY A 217 9.64 -19.92 -3.30
C GLY A 217 9.96 -20.98 -4.36
N THR A 218 9.13 -22.02 -4.43
CA THR A 218 9.25 -23.09 -5.42
C THR A 218 7.93 -23.34 -6.15
N GLU A 219 8.05 -23.84 -7.38
CA GLU A 219 6.91 -24.28 -8.21
C GLU A 219 6.88 -25.81 -8.24
N GLN A 220 5.69 -26.38 -8.08
CA GLN A 220 5.38 -27.81 -8.17
C GLN A 220 4.41 -28.09 -9.33
#